data_AF-A0A382DY60-F1
#
_entry.id   AF-A0A382DY60-F1
#
_cell.length_a   1.000
_cell.length_b   1.000
_cell.length_c   1.000
_cell.angle_alpha   90.00
_cell.angle_beta   90.00
_cell.angle_gamma   90.00
#
_symmetry.space_group_name_H-M   'P 1'
#
loop_
_entity.id
_entity.type
_entity.pdbx_description
1 polymer ?
#
loop_
_entity_poly.entity_id
_entity_poly.type
_entity_poly.pdbx_seq_one_letter_code
_entity_poly.pdbx_strand_id
1 'polypeptide(L)' 'LICPSIASKHSQQHNVSMGNELIRYYIHGVLHLLGYDDKNPNDRRKMKRKERLLLKQLADILPLDKLAHG' A
#
# COMPACT_ATOMS: atom_id res chain seq x y z
N LEU A 1 7.89 10.55 -3.15
CA LEU A 1 9.06 10.13 -3.95
C LEU A 1 9.24 8.64 -3.74
N ILE A 2 8.96 7.86 -4.78
CA ILE A 2 9.08 6.40 -4.78
C ILE A 2 10.57 6.08 -4.74
N CYS A 3 10.98 5.20 -3.84
CA CYS A 3 12.35 4.67 -3.79
C CYS A 3 12.25 3.20 -4.23
N PRO A 4 12.51 2.88 -5.52
CA PRO A 4 12.37 1.53 -6.07
C PRO A 4 13.16 0.46 -5.31
N SER A 5 14.19 0.88 -4.59
CA SER A 5 15.03 0.03 -3.74
C SER A 5 14.34 -0.39 -2.44
N ILE A 6 13.39 0.39 -1.89
CA ILE A 6 12.55 -0.01 -0.75
C ILE A 6 11.44 -0.98 -1.22
N ALA A 7 10.87 -0.71 -2.40
CA ALA A 7 9.92 -1.57 -3.09
C ALA A 7 10.47 -2.99 -3.32
N SER A 8 11.67 -3.07 -3.88
CA SER A 8 12.37 -4.32 -4.18
C SER A 8 12.73 -5.11 -2.91
N LYS A 9 13.20 -4.43 -1.84
CA LYS A 9 13.49 -5.09 -0.55
C LYS A 9 12.24 -5.65 0.13
N HIS A 10 11.12 -4.91 0.09
CA HIS A 10 9.86 -5.37 0.68
C HIS A 10 9.21 -6.50 -0.14
N SER A 11 9.36 -6.46 -1.46
CA SER A 11 8.93 -7.53 -2.39
C SER A 11 9.67 -8.84 -2.11
N GLN A 12 11.00 -8.81 -1.97
CA GLN A 12 11.80 -10.02 -1.68
C GLN A 12 11.54 -10.59 -0.28
N GLN A 13 11.38 -9.75 0.74
CA GLN A 13 11.19 -10.22 2.13
C GLN A 13 9.78 -10.78 2.40
N HIS A 14 8.79 -10.42 1.60
CA HIS A 14 7.39 -10.81 1.82
C HIS A 14 6.72 -11.47 0.59
N ASN A 15 7.47 -11.76 -0.47
CA ASN A 15 6.99 -12.32 -1.73
C ASN A 15 5.83 -11.52 -2.35
N VAL A 16 5.94 -10.19 -2.29
CA VAL A 16 4.84 -9.26 -2.60
C VAL A 16 5.03 -8.68 -3.99
N SER A 17 3.99 -8.75 -4.84
CA SER A 17 4.04 -8.24 -6.20
C SER A 17 4.11 -6.70 -6.23
N MET A 18 4.69 -6.16 -7.30
CA MET A 18 4.73 -4.72 -7.57
C MET A 18 3.32 -4.09 -7.65
N GLY A 19 2.28 -4.88 -7.93
CA GLY A 19 0.89 -4.46 -7.84
C GLY A 19 0.46 -4.08 -6.42
N ASN A 20 0.98 -4.74 -5.39
CA ASN A 20 0.65 -4.38 -4.00
C ASN A 20 1.17 -2.99 -3.64
N GLU A 21 2.28 -2.56 -4.22
CA GLU A 21 2.81 -1.22 -3.96
C GLU A 21 2.00 -0.13 -4.68
N LEU A 22 1.59 -0.37 -5.93
CA LEU A 22 0.67 0.51 -6.64
C LEU A 22 -0.66 0.66 -5.89
N ILE A 23 -1.23 -0.45 -5.44
CA ILE A 23 -2.46 -0.45 -4.64
C ILE A 23 -2.25 0.25 -3.31
N ARG A 24 -1.10 0.08 -2.66
CA ARG A 24 -0.80 0.79 -1.42
C ARG A 24 -0.79 2.31 -1.62
N TYR A 25 -0.20 2.81 -2.71
CA TYR A 25 -0.24 4.24 -3.03
C TYR A 25 -1.66 4.72 -3.36
N TYR A 26 -2.44 3.91 -4.07
CA TYR A 26 -3.84 4.23 -4.35
C TYR A 26 -4.65 4.34 -3.04
N ILE A 27 -4.54 3.35 -2.16
CA ILE A 27 -5.18 3.36 -0.84
C ILE A 27 -4.72 4.59 -0.04
N HIS A 28 -3.42 4.89 -0.04
CA HIS A 28 -2.86 6.04 0.67
C HIS A 28 -3.46 7.37 0.17
N GLY A 29 -3.55 7.56 -1.15
CA GLY A 29 -4.21 8.73 -1.74
C GLY A 29 -5.69 8.83 -1.37
N VAL A 30 -6.44 7.72 -1.46
CA VAL A 30 -7.85 7.68 -1.06
C VAL A 30 -8.02 8.01 0.42
N LEU A 31 -7.16 7.49 1.29
CA LEU A 31 -7.20 7.79 2.72
C LEU A 31 -6.97 9.28 2.99
N HIS A 32 -6.04 9.93 2.29
CA HIS A 32 -5.87 11.37 2.39
C HIS A 32 -7.12 12.15 1.94
N LEU A 33 -7.76 11.74 0.85
CA LEU A 33 -9.02 12.34 0.39
C LEU A 33 -10.16 12.16 1.40
N LEU A 34 -10.13 11.09 2.19
CA LEU A 34 -11.06 10.83 3.28
C LEU A 34 -10.69 11.55 4.59
N GLY A 35 -9.65 12.38 4.59
CA GLY A 35 -9.23 13.19 5.74
C GLY A 35 -8.29 12.46 6.72
N TYR A 36 -7.74 11.30 6.36
CA TYR A 36 -6.64 10.73 7.12
C TYR A 36 -5.35 11.51 6.85
N ASP A 37 -4.57 11.73 7.90
CA ASP A 37 -3.28 12.41 7.83
C ASP A 37 -2.21 11.52 8.50
N ASP A 38 -0.95 11.69 8.10
CA ASP A 38 0.21 10.95 8.62
C ASP A 38 1.29 11.87 9.20
N LYS A 39 1.00 13.17 9.33
CA LYS A 39 1.91 14.18 9.90
C LYS A 39 2.35 13.91 11.34
N ASN A 40 1.50 13.32 12.17
CA ASN A 40 1.86 12.99 13.56
C ASN A 40 1.90 11.48 13.82
N PRO A 41 2.65 11.02 14.84
CA PRO A 41 2.84 9.59 15.09
C PRO A 41 1.54 8.82 15.40
N ASN A 42 0.50 9.49 15.89
CA ASN A 42 -0.75 8.85 16.25
C ASN A 42 -1.63 8.63 15.02
N ASP A 43 -1.75 9.65 14.17
CA ASP A 43 -2.54 9.59 12.95
C ASP A 43 -1.86 8.73 11.89
N ARG A 44 -0.52 8.77 11.80
CA ARG A 44 0.26 7.80 11.01
C ARG A 44 -0.02 6.35 11.41
N ARG A 45 -0.19 6.07 12.72
CA ARG A 45 -0.53 4.72 13.20
C ARG A 45 -1.95 4.32 12.79
N LYS A 46 -2.92 5.23 12.85
CA LYS A 46 -4.29 4.99 12.38
C LYS A 46 -4.32 4.74 10.86
N MET A 47 -3.63 5.58 10.09
CA MET A 47 -3.55 5.47 8.64
C MET A 47 -2.90 4.15 8.22
N LYS A 48 -1.75 3.78 8.81
CA LYS A 48 -1.10 2.48 8.53
C LYS A 48 -1.98 1.28 8.84
N ARG A 49 -2.80 1.34 9.90
CA ARG A 49 -3.76 0.26 10.21
C ARG A 49 -4.83 0.14 9.12
N LYS A 50 -5.32 1.27 8.60
CA LYS A 50 -6.30 1.30 7.49
C LYS A 50 -5.69 0.85 6.16
N GLU A 51 -4.47 1.29 5.83
CA GLU A 51 -3.73 0.82 4.66
C GLU A 51 -3.64 -0.71 4.65
N ARG A 52 -3.20 -1.30 5.77
CA ARG A 52 -3.06 -2.76 5.88
C ARG A 52 -4.39 -3.50 5.76
N LEU A 53 -5.46 -2.95 6.35
CA LEU A 53 -6.79 -3.55 6.25
C LEU A 53 -7.29 -3.56 4.80
N LEU A 54 -7.22 -2.41 4.13
CA LEU A 54 -7.70 -2.25 2.76
C LEU A 54 -6.86 -3.06 1.77
N LEU A 55 -5.55 -3.12 1.97
CA LEU A 55 -4.66 -3.91 1.12
C LEU A 55 -4.97 -5.40 1.23
N LYS A 56 -5.28 -5.89 2.44
CA LYS A 56 -5.75 -7.28 2.63
C LYS A 56 -7.09 -7.52 1.91
N GLN A 57 -8.06 -6.63 2.10
CA GLN A 57 -9.38 -6.76 1.46
C GLN A 57 -9.29 -6.74 -0.07
N LEU A 58 -8.43 -5.90 -0.64
CA LEU A 58 -8.24 -5.82 -2.09
C LEU A 58 -7.48 -7.02 -2.65
N ALA A 59 -6.53 -7.58 -1.90
CA ALA A 59 -5.85 -8.81 -2.31
C ALA A 59 -6.80 -10.01 -2.37
N ASP A 60 -7.84 -10.05 -1.54
CA ASP A 60 -8.86 -11.10 -1.58
C ASP A 60 -9.82 -10.97 -2.79
N ILE A 61 -9.94 -9.76 -3.37
CA ILE A 61 -10.90 -9.45 -4.45
C ILE A 61 -10.21 -9.40 -5.83
N LEU A 62 -8.94 -8.98 -5.88
CA LEU A 62 -8.22 -8.71 -7.11
C LEU A 62 -6.87 -9.45 -7.11
N PRO A 63 -6.54 -10.23 -8.17
CA PRO A 63 -5.21 -10.80 -8.33
C PRO A 63 -4.19 -9.68 -8.60
N LEU A 64 -3.60 -9.16 -7.54
CA LEU A 64 -2.67 -8.02 -7.56
C LEU A 64 -1.35 -8.35 -8.26
N ASP A 65 -1.03 -9.63 -8.43
CA ASP A 65 0.06 -10.16 -9.24
C ASP A 65 -0.05 -9.77 -10.72
N LYS A 66 -1.27 -9.65 -11.25
CA LYS A 66 -1.50 -9.33 -12.67
C LYS A 66 -1.41 -7.84 -13.00
N LEU A 67 -1.39 -6.97 -11.99
CA LEU A 67 -1.34 -5.51 -12.19
C LEU A 67 0.06 -4.98 -12.53
N ALA A 68 1.09 -5.80 -12.37
CA ALA A 68 2.48 -5.42 -12.58
C ALA A 68 3.09 -5.91 -13.90
N HIS A 69 2.32 -6.64 -14.72
CA HIS A 69 2.75 -7.06 -16.04
C HIS A 69 2.21 -6.07 -17.08
N GLY A 70 3.04 -5.07 -17.38
CA GLY A 70 3.05 -4.32 -18.63
C GLY A 70 4.31 -4.67 -19.39
#